data_AF-E8N4F2-F1
#
_entry.id   AF-E8N4F2-F1
#
_cell.length_a   1.000
_cell.length_b   1.000
_cell.length_c   1.000
_cell.angle_alpha   90.00
_cell.angle_beta   90.00
_cell.angle_gamma   90.00
#
_symmetry.space_group_name_H-M   'P 1'
#
loop_
_entity.id
_entity.type
_entity.pdbx_description
1 polymer ?
#
loop_
_entity_poly.entity_id
_entity_poly.type
_entity_poly.pdbx_seq_one_letter_code
_entity_poly.pdbx_strand_id
1 'polypeptide(L)'
;MKVFFRQSGVGLILLGVLVALFHWSYPGYAGTLSQGESCHVLEGEVLEFYNNISNASFILGEPITDLFDNPLKPSEKIQYFQRARIEYSPDLPAGKRVRLSPLGSLNFENLPPAELPLSPGACRLFPTGNSVCFDFLEFYDRYGGQEVFGLPISNLLKLPNNRLVQYFENARFEWWPELPSGMRVHLTDLGRMDFYRNKFPIELLNCKLDLEIISRKPIKPRVMAFPAKIAIQPSEIQTIYIVVRDQNLNPLENIPVSLQVVVEGKTTDPVRLKETDSTGLSLGAIPLGNYKPGTKVEVVVTAMVQDKTVTSRTSFLIWW
;
A
#
# COMPACT_ATOMS: atom_id res chain seq x y z
N MET A 1 -17.89 48.58 -68.82
CA MET A 1 -19.17 48.98 -68.21
C MET A 1 -19.01 48.84 -66.71
N LYS A 2 -19.10 49.98 -66.00
CA LYS A 2 -19.41 50.26 -64.56
C LYS A 2 -19.15 49.16 -63.51
N VAL A 3 -18.75 49.41 -62.26
CA VAL A 3 -18.32 50.56 -61.44
C VAL A 3 -17.79 49.90 -60.14
N PHE A 4 -16.85 50.57 -59.47
CA PHE A 4 -16.35 50.32 -58.11
C PHE A 4 -17.45 50.04 -57.06
N PHE A 5 -17.18 49.14 -56.10
CA PHE A 5 -17.44 49.42 -54.69
C PHE A 5 -16.35 48.82 -53.81
N ARG A 6 -15.81 49.67 -52.95
CA ARG A 6 -14.75 49.44 -51.97
C ARG A 6 -15.44 49.17 -50.64
N GLN A 7 -15.05 48.13 -49.90
CA GLN A 7 -15.14 48.17 -48.43
C GLN A 7 -14.14 47.21 -47.79
N SER A 8 -13.45 47.77 -46.82
CA SER A 8 -12.33 47.23 -46.06
C SER A 8 -12.82 46.20 -45.05
N GLY A 9 -12.27 44.99 -45.09
CA GLY A 9 -12.46 43.97 -44.06
C GLY A 9 -11.11 43.61 -43.46
N VAL A 10 -10.92 43.96 -42.19
CA VAL A 10 -9.76 43.63 -41.36
C VAL A 10 -9.59 42.11 -41.29
N GLY A 11 -8.55 41.57 -41.91
CA GLY A 11 -8.16 40.17 -41.77
C GLY A 11 -7.44 39.96 -40.44
N LEU A 12 -8.16 39.51 -39.41
CA LEU A 12 -7.56 39.03 -38.17
C LEU A 12 -6.80 37.73 -38.46
N ILE A 13 -5.50 37.75 -38.15
CA ILE A 13 -4.62 36.58 -38.13
C ILE A 13 -5.07 35.70 -36.95
N LEU A 14 -5.69 34.55 -37.24
CA LEU A 14 -5.87 33.47 -36.27
C LEU A 14 -4.78 32.43 -36.53
N LEU A 15 -3.64 32.63 -35.86
CA LEU A 15 -2.58 31.64 -35.75
C LEU A 15 -3.08 30.54 -34.80
N GLY A 16 -3.60 29.45 -35.35
CA GLY A 16 -4.00 28.28 -34.58
C GLY A 16 -2.76 27.63 -33.95
N VAL A 17 -2.54 27.84 -32.65
CA VAL A 17 -1.55 27.10 -31.87
C VAL A 17 -2.12 25.70 -31.62
N LEU A 18 -1.61 24.71 -32.35
CA LEU A 18 -1.85 23.30 -32.09
C LEU A 18 -1.07 22.91 -30.82
N VAL A 19 -1.74 22.92 -29.66
CA VAL A 19 -1.21 22.34 -28.43
C VAL A 19 -1.38 20.83 -28.52
N ALA A 20 -0.31 20.12 -28.88
CA ALA A 20 -0.24 18.68 -28.73
C ALA A 20 -0.20 18.37 -27.22
N LEU A 21 -1.34 17.93 -26.67
CA LEU A 21 -1.41 17.38 -25.32
C LEU A 21 -0.70 16.03 -25.32
N PHE A 22 0.58 16.04 -24.96
CA PHE A 22 1.29 14.82 -24.57
C PHE A 22 0.66 14.30 -23.28
N HIS A 23 -0.22 13.30 -23.39
CA HIS A 23 -0.65 12.51 -22.26
C HIS A 23 0.51 11.62 -21.82
N TRP A 24 1.34 12.10 -20.89
CA TRP A 24 2.17 11.19 -20.11
C TRP A 24 1.25 10.36 -19.22
N SER A 25 1.09 9.10 -19.58
CA SER A 25 0.59 8.07 -18.69
C SER A 25 1.64 7.89 -17.60
N TYR A 26 1.42 8.52 -16.44
CA TYR A 26 2.17 8.13 -15.25
C TYR A 26 1.84 6.67 -14.94
N PRO A 27 2.83 5.77 -14.77
CA PRO A 27 2.54 4.48 -14.16
C PRO A 27 1.91 4.76 -12.79
N GLY A 28 0.71 4.23 -12.59
CA GLY A 28 -0.07 4.42 -11.37
C GLY A 28 0.78 4.06 -10.15
N TYR A 29 0.82 4.97 -9.18
CA TYR A 29 1.30 4.65 -7.85
C TYR A 29 0.44 3.50 -7.31
N ALA A 30 1.02 2.30 -7.22
CA ALA A 30 0.46 1.24 -6.41
C ALA A 30 0.42 1.76 -4.96
N GLY A 31 -0.78 2.12 -4.50
CA GLY A 31 -0.99 2.39 -3.08
C GLY A 31 -0.76 1.09 -2.32
N THR A 32 0.02 1.14 -1.25
CA THR A 32 0.13 0.05 -0.27
C THR A 32 -0.75 0.47 0.90
N LEU A 33 -1.93 -0.14 1.05
CA LEU A 33 -2.80 0.06 2.20
C LEU A 33 -2.75 -1.23 3.03
N SER A 34 -2.20 -1.12 4.25
CA SER A 34 -2.59 -2.02 5.33
C SER A 34 -4.06 -1.70 5.61
N GLN A 35 -4.92 -2.67 5.36
CA GLN A 35 -6.34 -2.57 5.66
C GLN A 35 -6.55 -3.31 6.99
N GLY A 36 -7.15 -2.62 7.96
CA GLY A 36 -7.40 -3.19 9.30
C GLY A 36 -6.16 -3.45 10.14
N GLU A 37 -6.26 -4.42 11.06
CA GLU A 37 -5.15 -4.91 11.91
C GLU A 37 -4.20 -5.85 11.16
N SER A 38 -4.51 -6.18 9.90
CA SER A 38 -3.64 -7.03 9.09
C SER A 38 -2.44 -6.22 8.57
N CYS A 39 -1.26 -6.83 8.73
CA CYS A 39 -0.01 -6.30 8.22
C CYS A 39 0.33 -6.83 6.81
N HIS A 40 -0.51 -7.72 6.26
CA HIS A 40 -0.39 -8.17 4.88
C HIS A 40 -0.87 -7.07 3.95
N VAL A 41 -0.09 -6.80 2.90
CA VAL A 41 -0.32 -5.65 2.03
C VAL A 41 -1.12 -6.02 0.79
N LEU A 42 -2.04 -5.11 0.43
CA LEU A 42 -2.71 -5.13 -0.86
C LEU A 42 -2.01 -4.13 -1.78
N GLU A 43 -1.65 -4.58 -2.99
CA GLU A 43 -0.94 -3.76 -3.96
C GLU A 43 -1.56 -3.84 -5.37
N GLY A 44 -1.35 -2.80 -6.17
CA GLY A 44 -1.70 -2.75 -7.59
C GLY A 44 -3.17 -3.09 -7.87
N GLU A 45 -3.42 -3.86 -8.94
CA GLU A 45 -4.77 -4.25 -9.38
C GLU A 45 -5.52 -5.06 -8.31
N VAL A 46 -4.83 -5.74 -7.38
CA VAL A 46 -5.48 -6.49 -6.29
C VAL A 46 -6.09 -5.52 -5.26
N LEU A 47 -5.38 -4.44 -4.90
CA LEU A 47 -5.94 -3.39 -4.05
C LEU A 47 -7.12 -2.69 -4.72
N GLU A 48 -7.01 -2.38 -6.01
CA GLU A 48 -8.10 -1.75 -6.77
C GLU A 48 -9.34 -2.65 -6.81
N PHE A 49 -9.16 -3.94 -7.08
CA PHE A 49 -10.23 -4.93 -7.06
C PHE A 49 -10.89 -5.03 -5.69
N TYR A 50 -10.08 -5.13 -4.62
CA TYR A 50 -10.59 -5.19 -3.25
C TYR A 50 -11.43 -3.95 -2.90
N ASN A 51 -10.94 -2.75 -3.20
CA ASN A 51 -11.65 -1.50 -2.93
C ASN A 51 -12.94 -1.32 -3.74
N ASN A 52 -13.07 -2.02 -4.87
CA ASN A 52 -14.29 -2.00 -5.67
C ASN A 52 -15.40 -2.91 -5.10
N ILE A 53 -15.07 -3.79 -4.16
CA ILE A 53 -16.06 -4.63 -3.45
C ILE A 53 -16.60 -3.84 -2.26
N SER A 54 -17.89 -3.52 -2.30
CA SER A 54 -18.56 -2.88 -1.16
C SER A 54 -18.48 -3.76 0.08
N ASN A 55 -18.02 -3.20 1.20
CA ASN A 55 -17.78 -3.92 2.46
C ASN A 55 -16.76 -5.07 2.33
N ALA A 56 -15.73 -4.93 1.50
CA ALA A 56 -14.74 -5.98 1.26
C ALA A 56 -14.14 -6.62 2.53
N SER A 57 -13.83 -5.85 3.59
CA SER A 57 -13.33 -6.40 4.86
C SER A 57 -14.34 -7.33 5.54
N PHE A 58 -15.64 -7.05 5.43
CA PHE A 58 -16.66 -7.97 5.91
C PHE A 58 -16.76 -9.22 5.01
N ILE A 59 -16.79 -9.02 3.69
CA ILE A 59 -17.04 -10.08 2.70
C ILE A 59 -15.84 -11.02 2.51
N LEU A 60 -14.69 -10.47 2.15
CA LEU A 60 -13.47 -11.23 1.90
C LEU A 60 -12.71 -11.50 3.20
N GLY A 61 -12.90 -10.65 4.20
CA GLY A 61 -12.09 -10.64 5.41
C GLY A 61 -10.84 -9.80 5.25
N GLU A 62 -10.04 -9.82 6.30
CA GLU A 62 -8.69 -9.26 6.28
C GLU A 62 -7.75 -10.15 5.43
N PRO A 63 -6.74 -9.57 4.76
CA PRO A 63 -5.71 -10.36 4.09
C PRO A 63 -4.94 -11.18 5.13
N ILE A 64 -4.62 -12.43 4.80
CA ILE A 64 -3.84 -13.34 5.66
C ILE A 64 -2.51 -13.75 5.05
N THR A 65 -2.24 -13.32 3.81
CA THR A 65 -0.93 -13.41 3.14
C THR A 65 -0.71 -12.14 2.32
N ASP A 66 0.54 -11.85 1.97
CA ASP A 66 0.86 -11.02 0.81
C ASP A 66 0.54 -11.76 -0.50
N LEU A 67 0.71 -11.08 -1.63
CA LEU A 67 0.58 -11.68 -2.96
C LEU A 67 1.82 -12.56 -3.26
N PHE A 68 1.62 -13.86 -3.51
CA PHE A 68 2.70 -14.80 -3.80
C PHE A 68 2.42 -15.65 -5.06
N ASP A 69 3.44 -16.31 -5.59
CA ASP A 69 3.31 -17.13 -6.80
C ASP A 69 2.41 -18.34 -6.54
N ASN A 70 1.49 -18.62 -7.47
CA ASN A 70 0.62 -19.79 -7.37
C ASN A 70 1.41 -21.05 -7.77
N PRO A 71 1.73 -21.97 -6.85
CA PRO A 71 2.54 -23.15 -7.18
C PRO A 71 1.79 -24.16 -8.04
N LEU A 72 0.45 -24.08 -8.10
CA LEU A 72 -0.37 -24.93 -8.98
C LEU A 72 -0.50 -24.34 -10.38
N LYS A 73 -0.25 -23.03 -10.54
CA LYS A 73 -0.32 -22.32 -11.82
C LYS A 73 0.69 -21.16 -11.85
N PRO A 74 1.97 -21.42 -12.16
CA PRO A 74 3.06 -20.46 -11.98
C PRO A 74 2.95 -19.14 -12.76
N SER A 75 2.10 -19.06 -13.78
CA SER A 75 1.79 -17.81 -14.50
C SER A 75 0.82 -16.89 -13.74
N GLU A 76 0.29 -17.35 -12.60
CA GLU A 76 -0.63 -16.60 -11.76
C GLU A 76 -0.01 -16.38 -10.37
N LYS A 77 -0.44 -15.30 -9.73
CA LYS A 77 -0.21 -15.05 -8.32
C LYS A 77 -1.51 -15.19 -7.56
N ILE A 78 -1.42 -15.52 -6.28
CA ILE A 78 -2.57 -15.64 -5.39
C ILE A 78 -2.34 -14.88 -4.10
N GLN A 79 -3.43 -14.36 -3.54
CA GLN A 79 -3.44 -13.75 -2.22
C GLN A 79 -4.64 -14.28 -1.44
N TYR A 80 -4.39 -14.72 -0.22
CA TYR A 80 -5.41 -15.25 0.66
C TYR A 80 -5.95 -14.17 1.60
N PHE A 81 -7.26 -14.22 1.82
CA PHE A 81 -7.98 -13.48 2.83
C PHE A 81 -8.62 -14.49 3.80
N GLN A 82 -9.22 -14.02 4.90
CA GLN A 82 -9.89 -14.93 5.84
C GLN A 82 -10.95 -15.79 5.13
N ARG A 83 -11.75 -15.20 4.23
CA ARG A 83 -12.93 -15.84 3.61
C ARG A 83 -12.80 -16.09 2.12
N ALA A 84 -11.80 -15.51 1.47
CA ALA A 84 -11.64 -15.58 0.01
C ALA A 84 -10.18 -15.79 -0.40
N ARG A 85 -9.97 -16.07 -1.68
CA ARG A 85 -8.67 -16.03 -2.35
C ARG A 85 -8.83 -15.23 -3.64
N ILE A 86 -7.89 -14.32 -3.88
CA ILE A 86 -7.79 -13.58 -5.14
C ILE A 86 -6.72 -14.23 -5.99
N GLU A 87 -7.01 -14.39 -7.29
CA GLU A 87 -6.06 -14.80 -8.32
C GLU A 87 -5.71 -13.58 -9.19
N TYR A 88 -4.43 -13.37 -9.43
CA TYR A 88 -3.88 -12.34 -10.31
C TYR A 88 -3.13 -12.98 -11.48
N SER A 89 -3.53 -12.63 -12.70
CA SER A 89 -3.00 -13.17 -13.95
C SER A 89 -2.40 -12.04 -14.81
N PRO A 90 -1.09 -11.75 -14.69
CA PRO A 90 -0.45 -10.62 -15.37
C PRO A 90 -0.54 -10.69 -16.90
N ASP A 91 -0.64 -11.91 -17.45
CA ASP A 91 -0.68 -12.14 -18.90
C ASP A 91 -2.02 -11.80 -19.55
N LEU A 92 -3.09 -11.61 -18.75
CA LEU A 92 -4.39 -11.22 -19.28
C LEU A 92 -4.44 -9.72 -19.61
N PRO A 93 -5.35 -9.28 -20.49
CA PRO A 93 -5.59 -7.86 -20.71
C PRO A 93 -5.97 -7.14 -19.40
N ALA A 94 -5.57 -5.87 -19.27
CA ALA A 94 -5.93 -5.03 -18.13
C ALA A 94 -7.45 -5.06 -17.88
N GLY A 95 -7.86 -5.11 -16.62
CA GLY A 95 -9.26 -5.26 -16.21
C GLY A 95 -9.79 -6.70 -16.22
N LYS A 96 -9.01 -7.69 -16.69
CA LYS A 96 -9.35 -9.14 -16.59
C LYS A 96 -8.36 -9.93 -15.74
N ARG A 97 -7.36 -9.27 -15.17
CA ARG A 97 -6.23 -9.92 -14.50
C ARG A 97 -6.58 -10.41 -13.10
N VAL A 98 -7.51 -9.75 -12.41
CA VAL A 98 -7.86 -10.06 -11.03
C VAL A 98 -9.24 -10.72 -10.97
N ARG A 99 -9.34 -11.84 -10.25
CA ARG A 99 -10.60 -12.56 -10.02
C ARG A 99 -10.66 -13.17 -8.62
N LEU A 100 -11.86 -13.40 -8.11
CA LEU A 100 -12.06 -14.28 -6.96
C LEU A 100 -11.87 -15.74 -7.40
N SER A 101 -11.18 -16.51 -6.57
CA SER A 101 -11.13 -17.96 -6.71
C SER A 101 -12.46 -18.58 -6.31
N PRO A 102 -12.91 -19.68 -6.96
CA PRO A 102 -14.16 -20.35 -6.63
C PRO A 102 -14.02 -21.23 -5.38
N LEU A 103 -13.68 -20.63 -4.24
CA LEU A 103 -13.37 -21.37 -3.01
C LEU A 103 -14.54 -22.18 -2.48
N GLY A 104 -15.78 -21.76 -2.72
CA GLY A 104 -16.96 -22.54 -2.36
C GLY A 104 -17.03 -23.84 -3.16
N SER A 105 -16.71 -23.80 -4.46
CA SER A 105 -16.60 -25.00 -5.29
C SER A 105 -15.43 -25.88 -4.89
N LEU A 106 -14.25 -25.29 -4.66
CA LEU A 106 -13.03 -26.01 -4.28
C LEU A 106 -13.11 -26.64 -2.89
N ASN A 107 -13.94 -26.08 -2.01
CA ASN A 107 -14.13 -26.56 -0.64
C ASN A 107 -15.52 -27.14 -0.40
N PHE A 108 -16.21 -27.55 -1.46
CA PHE A 108 -17.52 -28.17 -1.35
C PHE A 108 -17.44 -29.48 -0.57
N GLU A 109 -18.33 -29.62 0.41
CA GLU A 109 -18.46 -30.82 1.24
C GLU A 109 -19.78 -31.52 0.90
N ASN A 110 -19.74 -32.85 0.71
CA ASN A 110 -20.94 -33.63 0.46
C ASN A 110 -21.72 -33.82 1.77
N LEU A 111 -22.61 -32.88 2.06
CA LEU A 111 -23.43 -32.83 3.27
C LEU A 111 -24.89 -33.18 2.97
N PRO A 112 -25.65 -33.72 3.96
CA PRO A 112 -27.06 -33.98 3.78
C PRO A 112 -27.84 -32.67 3.56
N PRO A 113 -28.88 -32.68 2.69
CA PRO A 113 -29.75 -31.54 2.50
C PRO A 113 -30.50 -31.20 3.80
N ALA A 114 -30.74 -29.92 4.02
CA ALA A 114 -31.59 -29.46 5.10
C ALA A 114 -33.06 -29.54 4.67
N GLU A 115 -33.87 -30.29 5.40
CA GLU A 115 -35.31 -30.33 5.21
C GLU A 115 -35.95 -29.15 5.97
N LEU A 116 -36.42 -28.14 5.23
CA LEU A 116 -37.12 -26.99 5.79
C LEU A 116 -38.49 -26.84 5.12
N PRO A 117 -39.54 -26.46 5.87
CA PRO A 117 -40.82 -26.10 5.29
C PRO A 117 -40.64 -24.80 4.47
N LEU A 118 -40.78 -24.89 3.15
CA LEU A 118 -40.68 -23.73 2.26
C LEU A 118 -42.04 -23.07 2.11
N SER A 119 -42.11 -21.78 2.42
CA SER A 119 -43.27 -20.94 2.09
C SER A 119 -43.18 -20.43 0.65
N PRO A 120 -44.29 -20.32 -0.09
CA PRO A 120 -44.30 -19.67 -1.40
C PRO A 120 -43.69 -18.27 -1.34
N GLY A 121 -42.78 -17.95 -2.27
CA GLY A 121 -42.10 -16.65 -2.33
C GLY A 121 -40.89 -16.48 -1.41
N ALA A 122 -40.55 -17.47 -0.60
CA ALA A 122 -39.38 -17.41 0.29
C ALA A 122 -38.04 -17.72 -0.41
N CYS A 123 -38.06 -18.14 -1.67
CA CYS A 123 -36.89 -18.62 -2.40
C CYS A 123 -36.82 -18.05 -3.82
N ARG A 124 -35.59 -17.91 -4.33
CA ARG A 124 -35.28 -17.67 -5.74
C ARG A 124 -34.57 -18.90 -6.31
N LEU A 125 -35.10 -19.43 -7.42
CA LEU A 125 -34.45 -20.49 -8.20
C LEU A 125 -33.43 -19.87 -9.16
N PHE A 126 -32.21 -20.41 -9.18
CA PHE A 126 -31.12 -19.96 -10.05
C PHE A 126 -30.91 -20.92 -11.23
N PRO A 127 -30.20 -20.49 -12.31
CA PRO A 127 -29.93 -21.33 -13.48
C PRO A 127 -29.19 -22.64 -13.17
N THR A 128 -28.50 -22.73 -12.03
CA THR A 128 -27.84 -23.96 -11.54
C THR A 128 -28.84 -25.03 -11.07
N GLY A 129 -30.13 -24.70 -10.98
CA GLY A 129 -31.16 -25.57 -10.40
C GLY A 129 -31.23 -25.49 -8.87
N ASN A 130 -30.33 -24.75 -8.23
CA ASN A 130 -30.33 -24.53 -6.78
C ASN A 130 -31.19 -23.31 -6.41
N SER A 131 -31.83 -23.39 -5.24
CA SER A 131 -32.62 -22.29 -4.68
C SER A 131 -31.90 -21.63 -3.52
N VAL A 132 -31.96 -20.30 -3.45
CA VAL A 132 -31.51 -19.52 -2.29
C VAL A 132 -32.75 -18.96 -1.61
N CYS A 133 -32.88 -19.17 -0.30
CA CYS A 133 -34.11 -18.89 0.44
C CYS A 133 -33.85 -18.02 1.67
N PHE A 134 -34.91 -17.36 2.17
CA PHE A 134 -34.93 -16.64 3.45
C PHE A 134 -33.80 -15.60 3.56
N ASP A 135 -33.24 -15.45 4.77
CA ASP A 135 -32.15 -14.52 5.09
C ASP A 135 -30.90 -14.74 4.21
N PHE A 136 -30.69 -15.93 3.65
CA PHE A 136 -29.57 -16.18 2.73
C PHE A 136 -29.77 -15.44 1.42
N LEU A 137 -31.01 -15.36 0.92
CA LEU A 137 -31.33 -14.62 -0.31
C LEU A 137 -31.20 -13.11 -0.08
N GLU A 138 -31.70 -12.61 1.05
CA GLU A 138 -31.54 -11.19 1.42
C GLU A 138 -30.06 -10.82 1.57
N PHE A 139 -29.27 -11.68 2.22
CA PHE A 139 -27.84 -11.48 2.38
C PHE A 139 -27.12 -11.49 1.02
N TYR A 140 -27.44 -12.46 0.16
CA TYR A 140 -26.88 -12.57 -1.20
C TYR A 140 -27.10 -11.29 -1.99
N ASP A 141 -28.35 -10.82 -2.07
CA ASP A 141 -28.72 -9.62 -2.83
C ASP A 141 -28.08 -8.35 -2.25
N ARG A 142 -28.01 -8.24 -0.92
CA ARG A 142 -27.44 -7.08 -0.23
C ARG A 142 -25.94 -6.91 -0.47
N TYR A 143 -25.18 -8.00 -0.53
CA TYR A 143 -23.71 -7.97 -0.47
C TYR A 143 -23.02 -8.27 -1.81
N GLY A 144 -23.69 -8.00 -2.92
CA GLY A 144 -23.10 -8.05 -4.27
C GLY A 144 -23.46 -9.28 -5.08
N GLY A 145 -24.25 -10.20 -4.53
CA GLY A 145 -24.86 -11.32 -5.25
C GLY A 145 -23.86 -12.11 -6.09
N GLN A 146 -24.21 -12.28 -7.37
CA GLN A 146 -23.44 -13.12 -8.29
C GLN A 146 -22.03 -12.60 -8.57
N GLU A 147 -21.84 -11.28 -8.63
CA GLU A 147 -20.53 -10.69 -8.91
C GLU A 147 -19.50 -11.01 -7.82
N VAL A 148 -19.95 -11.19 -6.58
CA VAL A 148 -19.10 -11.44 -5.42
C VAL A 148 -19.09 -12.93 -5.06
N PHE A 149 -20.26 -13.51 -4.85
CA PHE A 149 -20.40 -14.88 -4.34
C PHE A 149 -20.47 -15.94 -5.45
N GLY A 150 -20.77 -15.52 -6.68
CA GLY A 150 -21.10 -16.41 -7.79
C GLY A 150 -22.48 -17.05 -7.64
N LEU A 151 -22.77 -18.04 -8.48
CA LEU A 151 -24.03 -18.77 -8.47
C LEU A 151 -24.11 -19.77 -7.29
N PRO A 152 -25.31 -20.10 -6.78
CA PRO A 152 -25.47 -21.14 -5.78
C PRO A 152 -25.16 -22.51 -6.40
N ILE A 153 -24.26 -23.26 -5.76
CA ILE A 153 -23.86 -24.61 -6.20
C ILE A 153 -24.51 -25.71 -5.35
N SER A 154 -25.23 -25.33 -4.30
CA SER A 154 -26.05 -26.24 -3.49
C SER A 154 -27.37 -25.59 -3.05
N ASN A 155 -28.33 -26.42 -2.65
CA ASN A 155 -29.40 -25.99 -1.75
C ASN A 155 -28.86 -25.85 -0.30
N LEU A 156 -29.73 -25.58 0.67
CA LEU A 156 -29.34 -25.60 2.09
C LEU A 156 -28.91 -27.02 2.51
N LEU A 157 -27.78 -27.09 3.20
CA LEU A 157 -27.18 -28.31 3.73
C LEU A 157 -27.04 -28.20 5.25
N LYS A 158 -26.92 -29.35 5.90
CA LYS A 158 -26.78 -29.44 7.35
C LYS A 158 -25.41 -29.98 7.74
N LEU A 159 -24.65 -29.18 8.49
CA LEU A 159 -23.39 -29.59 9.11
C LEU A 159 -23.62 -30.58 10.27
N PRO A 160 -22.61 -31.38 10.64
CA PRO A 160 -22.70 -32.32 11.78
C PRO A 160 -23.10 -31.67 13.12
N ASN A 161 -22.76 -30.38 13.30
CA ASN A 161 -23.14 -29.59 14.47
C ASN A 161 -24.53 -28.95 14.37
N ASN A 162 -25.38 -29.40 13.43
CA ASN A 162 -26.71 -28.88 13.12
C ASN A 162 -26.74 -27.44 12.58
N ARG A 163 -25.62 -26.83 12.20
CA ARG A 163 -25.61 -25.55 11.48
C ARG A 163 -26.09 -25.73 10.04
N LEU A 164 -26.85 -24.75 9.56
CA LEU A 164 -27.26 -24.72 8.16
C LEU A 164 -26.24 -23.94 7.36
N VAL A 165 -25.88 -24.47 6.20
CA VAL A 165 -24.95 -23.84 5.27
C VAL A 165 -25.46 -23.91 3.85
N GLN A 166 -24.97 -23.02 3.00
CA GLN A 166 -25.19 -23.08 1.56
C GLN A 166 -23.91 -22.67 0.85
N TYR A 167 -23.57 -23.42 -0.19
CA TYR A 167 -22.41 -23.15 -1.01
C TYR A 167 -22.80 -22.35 -2.25
N PHE A 168 -21.96 -21.37 -2.55
CA PHE A 168 -21.90 -20.61 -3.79
C PHE A 168 -20.56 -20.88 -4.47
N GLU A 169 -20.34 -20.39 -5.68
CA GLU A 169 -19.08 -20.63 -6.38
C GLU A 169 -17.87 -20.13 -5.56
N ASN A 170 -17.94 -18.92 -5.01
CA ASN A 170 -16.83 -18.26 -4.34
C ASN A 170 -16.90 -18.30 -2.80
N ALA A 171 -18.05 -18.65 -2.22
CA ALA A 171 -18.31 -18.51 -0.79
C ALA A 171 -19.16 -19.64 -0.20
N ARG A 172 -19.16 -19.73 1.13
CA ARG A 172 -20.10 -20.56 1.90
C ARG A 172 -20.76 -19.68 2.96
N PHE A 173 -22.09 -19.70 2.99
CA PHE A 173 -22.88 -19.00 3.98
C PHE A 173 -23.23 -19.95 5.12
N GLU A 174 -23.28 -19.42 6.34
CA GLU A 174 -23.64 -20.15 7.56
C GLU A 174 -24.76 -19.44 8.30
N TRP A 175 -25.68 -20.22 8.87
CA TRP A 175 -26.77 -19.74 9.70
C TRP A 175 -26.45 -19.82 11.20
N TRP A 176 -26.56 -18.67 11.88
CA TRP A 176 -26.27 -18.45 13.29
C TRP A 176 -27.53 -17.96 14.03
N PRO A 177 -28.48 -18.86 14.37
CA PRO A 177 -29.80 -18.49 14.93
C PRO A 177 -29.73 -17.76 16.27
N GLU A 178 -28.67 -17.95 17.05
CA GLU A 178 -28.46 -17.31 18.33
C GLU A 178 -28.12 -15.81 18.23
N LEU A 179 -27.78 -15.33 17.04
CA LEU A 179 -27.48 -13.92 16.81
C LEU A 179 -28.76 -13.09 16.60
N PRO A 180 -28.70 -11.76 16.83
CA PRO A 180 -29.80 -10.86 16.52
C PRO A 180 -30.26 -10.99 15.06
N SER A 181 -31.56 -10.76 14.82
CA SER A 181 -32.10 -10.72 13.46
C SER A 181 -31.33 -9.72 12.60
N GLY A 182 -31.07 -10.09 11.33
CA GLY A 182 -30.22 -9.33 10.41
C GLY A 182 -28.71 -9.60 10.55
N MET A 183 -28.26 -10.32 11.59
CA MET A 183 -26.86 -10.71 11.80
C MET A 183 -26.64 -12.23 11.76
N ARG A 184 -27.67 -12.99 11.37
CA ARG A 184 -27.65 -14.47 11.48
C ARG A 184 -26.99 -15.17 10.30
N VAL A 185 -26.66 -14.46 9.22
CA VAL A 185 -25.93 -15.02 8.08
C VAL A 185 -24.48 -14.58 8.16
N HIS A 186 -23.58 -15.57 8.21
CA HIS A 186 -22.14 -15.35 8.24
C HIS A 186 -21.46 -16.01 7.06
N LEU A 187 -20.30 -15.47 6.69
CA LEU A 187 -19.42 -16.06 5.70
C LEU A 187 -18.39 -16.94 6.39
N THR A 188 -18.29 -18.18 5.94
CA THR A 188 -17.23 -19.10 6.36
C THR A 188 -15.86 -18.54 5.99
N ASP A 189 -14.87 -18.77 6.86
CA ASP A 189 -13.45 -18.48 6.59
C ASP A 189 -12.83 -19.47 5.58
N LEU A 190 -13.42 -19.58 4.38
CA LEU A 190 -12.97 -20.51 3.34
C LEU A 190 -11.53 -20.24 2.89
N GLY A 191 -11.09 -18.98 2.88
CA GLY A 191 -9.72 -18.63 2.52
C GLY A 191 -8.71 -19.28 3.48
N ARG A 192 -8.96 -19.17 4.80
CA ARG A 192 -8.15 -19.84 5.82
C ARG A 192 -8.21 -21.37 5.68
N MET A 193 -9.40 -21.94 5.49
CA MET A 193 -9.58 -23.38 5.35
C MET A 193 -8.84 -23.93 4.13
N ASP A 194 -8.98 -23.26 2.98
CA ASP A 194 -8.35 -23.64 1.72
C ASP A 194 -6.82 -23.52 1.79
N PHE A 195 -6.30 -22.46 2.43
CA PHE A 195 -4.86 -22.29 2.65
C PHE A 195 -4.26 -23.50 3.39
N TYR A 196 -4.85 -23.89 4.51
CA TYR A 196 -4.39 -25.04 5.29
C TYR A 196 -4.59 -26.37 4.57
N ARG A 197 -5.71 -26.54 3.86
CA ARG A 197 -6.02 -27.76 3.10
C ARG A 197 -4.97 -28.03 2.02
N ASN A 198 -4.54 -26.98 1.31
CA ASN A 198 -3.53 -27.07 0.26
C ASN A 198 -2.09 -27.11 0.81
N LYS A 199 -1.90 -27.02 2.13
CA LYS A 199 -0.60 -27.13 2.81
C LYS A 199 0.43 -26.10 2.31
N PHE A 200 0.00 -24.88 2.04
CA PHE A 200 0.94 -23.79 1.74
C PHE A 200 1.87 -23.52 2.93
N PRO A 201 3.09 -23.01 2.68
CA PRO A 201 4.04 -22.68 3.74
C PRO A 201 3.42 -21.73 4.77
N ILE A 202 3.45 -22.11 6.06
CA ILE A 202 2.85 -21.33 7.14
C ILE A 202 3.52 -19.96 7.29
N GLU A 203 4.75 -19.83 6.81
CA GLU A 203 5.52 -18.59 6.79
C GLU A 203 4.86 -17.50 5.96
N LEU A 204 4.00 -17.85 5.00
CA LEU A 204 3.21 -16.88 4.24
C LEU A 204 2.14 -16.19 5.11
N LEU A 205 1.74 -16.81 6.22
CA LEU A 205 0.88 -16.17 7.22
C LEU A 205 1.65 -15.25 8.16
N ASN A 206 2.99 -15.41 8.23
CA ASN A 206 3.79 -14.64 9.16
C ASN A 206 3.81 -13.19 8.72
N CYS A 207 3.38 -12.36 9.65
CA CYS A 207 3.58 -10.93 9.62
C CYS A 207 5.07 -10.61 9.81
N LYS A 208 5.89 -10.78 8.76
CA LYS A 208 7.12 -10.01 8.70
C LYS A 208 6.71 -8.69 8.08
N LEU A 209 6.55 -7.67 8.92
CA LEU A 209 6.66 -6.30 8.46
C LEU A 209 8.04 -6.22 7.79
N ASP A 210 8.09 -6.43 6.47
CA ASP A 210 9.31 -6.21 5.72
C ASP A 210 9.58 -4.72 5.87
N LEU A 211 10.49 -4.39 6.78
CA LEU A 211 11.04 -3.06 7.00
C LEU A 211 11.59 -2.47 5.69
N GLU A 212 11.76 -3.30 4.65
CA GLU A 212 12.06 -2.90 3.27
C GLU A 212 10.93 -2.13 2.57
N ILE A 213 9.64 -2.38 2.84
CA ILE A 213 8.54 -1.68 2.13
C ILE A 213 8.36 -0.24 2.65
N ILE A 214 8.67 0.02 3.92
CA ILE A 214 8.76 1.40 4.46
C ILE A 214 9.85 2.20 3.72
N SER A 215 10.87 1.53 3.18
CA SER A 215 11.95 2.14 2.39
C SER A 215 11.52 2.64 1.01
N ARG A 216 10.30 2.37 0.52
CA ARG A 216 9.84 2.83 -0.81
C ARG A 216 9.07 4.15 -0.79
N LYS A 217 8.62 4.64 0.37
CA LYS A 217 8.14 6.04 0.44
C LYS A 217 9.36 6.96 0.34
N PRO A 218 9.42 7.87 -0.65
CA PRO A 218 10.53 8.80 -0.75
C PRO A 218 10.54 9.69 0.49
N ILE A 219 11.54 9.48 1.34
CA ILE A 219 11.80 10.34 2.49
C ILE A 219 12.21 11.72 1.94
N LYS A 220 11.63 12.79 2.49
CA LYS A 220 12.13 14.16 2.27
C LYS A 220 12.94 14.54 3.51
N PRO A 221 14.23 14.18 3.56
CA PRO A 221 15.03 14.37 4.76
C PRO A 221 15.30 15.86 4.98
N ARG A 222 15.42 16.23 6.26
CA ARG A 222 15.87 17.54 6.72
C ARG A 222 17.15 17.34 7.51
N VAL A 223 18.19 18.06 7.11
CA VAL A 223 19.50 18.05 7.79
C VAL A 223 19.69 19.41 8.43
N MET A 224 19.95 19.41 9.74
CA MET A 224 20.25 20.62 10.50
C MET A 224 21.62 20.46 11.14
N ALA A 225 22.44 21.50 11.10
CA ALA A 225 23.77 21.52 11.69
C ALA A 225 23.91 22.70 12.64
N PHE A 226 24.39 22.44 13.85
CA PHE A 226 24.53 23.45 14.90
C PHE A 226 25.93 23.41 15.50
N PRO A 227 26.65 24.54 15.52
CA PRO A 227 27.89 24.65 16.26
C PRO A 227 27.59 24.62 17.77
N ALA A 228 28.37 23.86 18.55
CA ALA A 228 28.26 23.85 20.01
C ALA A 228 28.48 25.25 20.61
N LYS A 229 29.39 26.01 20.00
CA LYS A 229 29.71 27.40 20.34
C LYS A 229 29.66 28.28 19.10
N ILE A 230 29.01 29.43 19.18
CA ILE A 230 28.96 30.40 18.09
C ILE A 230 30.32 31.07 17.81
N ALA A 231 31.21 31.06 18.81
CA ALA A 231 32.58 31.53 18.71
C ALA A 231 33.50 30.69 19.59
N ILE A 232 34.74 30.45 19.14
CA ILE A 232 35.76 29.68 19.86
C ILE A 232 37.14 30.31 19.76
N GLN A 233 38.04 29.93 20.66
CA GLN A 233 39.43 30.37 20.63
C GLN A 233 40.23 29.65 19.54
N PRO A 234 41.36 30.22 19.07
CA PRO A 234 42.29 29.52 18.21
C PRO A 234 42.70 28.16 18.80
N SER A 235 42.74 27.12 17.97
CA SER A 235 43.10 25.75 18.35
C SER A 235 42.12 25.03 19.29
N GLU A 236 40.99 25.66 19.62
CA GLU A 236 39.89 24.98 20.32
C GLU A 236 39.17 24.00 19.36
N ILE A 237 38.79 22.83 19.87
CA ILE A 237 37.99 21.87 19.11
C ILE A 237 36.55 22.33 19.10
N GLN A 238 35.98 22.47 17.91
CA GLN A 238 34.57 22.74 17.76
C GLN A 238 33.77 21.47 17.51
N THR A 239 32.73 21.25 18.30
CA THR A 239 31.73 20.20 18.04
C THR A 239 30.59 20.76 17.20
N ILE A 240 30.20 20.01 16.17
CA ILE A 240 29.03 20.28 15.33
C ILE A 240 27.99 19.18 15.60
N TYR A 241 26.82 19.59 16.08
CA TYR A 241 25.65 18.73 16.22
C TYR A 241 24.91 18.64 14.91
N ILE A 242 24.68 17.43 14.43
CA ILE A 242 24.02 17.18 13.14
C ILE A 242 22.77 16.36 13.39
N VAL A 243 21.61 16.92 13.07
CA VAL A 243 20.32 16.27 13.27
C VAL A 243 19.70 15.98 11.91
N VAL A 244 19.34 14.71 11.69
CA VAL A 244 18.69 14.24 10.47
C VAL A 244 17.29 13.72 10.81
N ARG A 245 16.27 14.28 10.13
CA ARG A 245 14.85 13.94 10.34
C ARG A 245 14.11 13.75 9.03
N ASP A 246 12.98 13.04 9.06
CA ASP A 246 12.06 12.92 7.92
C ASP A 246 11.13 14.15 7.79
N GLN A 247 10.22 14.09 6.80
CA GLN A 247 9.20 15.12 6.57
C GLN A 247 8.22 15.32 7.74
N ASN A 248 8.09 14.33 8.63
CA ASN A 248 7.21 14.32 9.79
C ASN A 248 7.97 14.65 11.09
N LEU A 249 9.24 15.04 10.98
CA LEU A 249 10.16 15.33 12.10
C LEU A 249 10.58 14.12 12.94
N ASN A 250 10.36 12.90 12.46
CA ASN A 250 10.89 11.70 13.09
C ASN A 250 12.42 11.61 12.89
N PRO A 251 13.18 11.12 13.88
CA PRO A 251 14.62 10.92 13.73
C PRO A 251 14.93 9.85 12.68
N LEU A 252 15.98 10.07 11.89
CA LEU A 252 16.50 9.07 10.96
C LEU A 252 17.80 8.50 11.51
N GLU A 253 17.79 7.23 11.88
CA GLU A 253 18.93 6.46 12.42
C GLU A 253 19.78 5.84 11.29
N ASN A 254 21.06 5.56 11.56
CA ASN A 254 22.02 4.94 10.65
C ASN A 254 22.21 5.69 9.33
N ILE A 255 22.04 7.02 9.34
CA ILE A 255 22.25 7.86 8.16
C ILE A 255 23.74 8.19 8.03
N PRO A 256 24.38 7.89 6.89
CA PRO A 256 25.73 8.35 6.60
C PRO A 256 25.79 9.87 6.51
N VAL A 257 26.72 10.46 7.26
CA VAL A 257 26.96 11.90 7.31
C VAL A 257 28.44 12.20 7.05
N SER A 258 28.69 13.26 6.29
CA SER A 258 30.02 13.83 6.11
C SER A 258 30.02 15.34 6.36
N LEU A 259 31.19 15.86 6.69
CA LEU A 259 31.39 17.27 7.01
C LEU A 259 32.58 17.82 6.22
N GLN A 260 32.45 19.04 5.73
CA GLN A 260 33.51 19.83 5.12
C GLN A 260 33.59 21.20 5.79
N VAL A 261 34.80 21.74 5.85
CA VAL A 261 35.04 23.10 6.34
C VAL A 261 35.38 23.99 5.15
N VAL A 262 34.80 25.19 5.12
CA VAL A 262 35.06 26.22 4.12
C VAL A 262 35.52 27.48 4.82
N VAL A 263 36.75 27.90 4.51
CA VAL A 263 37.38 29.12 5.04
C VAL A 263 37.98 29.88 3.88
N GLU A 264 37.61 31.16 3.73
CA GLU A 264 38.13 32.03 2.66
C GLU A 264 38.03 31.41 1.25
N GLY A 265 36.96 30.66 0.99
CA GLY A 265 36.72 29.98 -0.29
C GLY A 265 37.52 28.68 -0.51
N LYS A 266 38.38 28.28 0.44
CA LYS A 266 39.05 26.97 0.42
C LYS A 266 38.22 25.94 1.16
N THR A 267 37.98 24.80 0.52
CA THR A 267 37.17 23.69 1.05
C THR A 267 38.06 22.50 1.38
N THR A 268 37.85 21.88 2.54
CA THR A 268 38.53 20.63 2.92
C THR A 268 37.92 19.42 2.21
N ASP A 269 38.65 18.31 2.18
CA ASP A 269 38.05 17.02 1.85
C ASP A 269 36.90 16.67 2.82
N PRO A 270 35.86 15.96 2.36
CA PRO A 270 34.78 15.50 3.22
C PRO A 270 35.27 14.48 4.24
N VAL A 271 35.10 14.79 5.52
CA VAL A 271 35.36 13.88 6.63
C VAL A 271 34.09 13.08 6.89
N ARG A 272 34.17 11.74 6.80
CA ARG A 272 33.07 10.86 7.18
C ARG A 272 32.94 10.84 8.70
N LEU A 273 31.71 11.01 9.19
CA LEU A 273 31.38 10.97 10.61
C LEU A 273 30.75 9.63 10.97
N LYS A 274 30.52 9.42 12.27
CA LYS A 274 29.65 8.33 12.72
C LYS A 274 28.25 8.55 12.16
N GLU A 275 27.59 7.47 11.78
CA GLU A 275 26.19 7.50 11.34
C GLU A 275 25.29 8.01 12.48
N THR A 276 24.11 8.53 12.12
CA THR A 276 23.18 9.03 13.12
C THR A 276 22.72 7.93 14.07
N ASP A 277 22.60 8.26 15.36
CA ASP A 277 22.02 7.35 16.35
C ASP A 277 20.48 7.28 16.28
N SER A 278 19.85 6.53 17.19
CA SER A 278 18.40 6.38 17.27
C SER A 278 17.63 7.68 17.52
N THR A 279 18.31 8.75 17.93
CA THR A 279 17.72 10.09 18.08
C THR A 279 17.90 10.96 16.82
N GLY A 280 18.51 10.40 15.77
CA GLY A 280 18.83 11.09 14.53
C GLY A 280 20.02 12.03 14.65
N LEU A 281 20.86 11.87 15.69
CA LEU A 281 21.99 12.73 15.99
C LEU A 281 23.31 12.11 15.52
N SER A 282 24.15 12.92 14.88
CA SER A 282 25.57 12.65 14.64
C SER A 282 26.41 13.85 15.12
N LEU A 283 27.66 13.60 15.49
CA LEU A 283 28.59 14.61 16.00
C LEU A 283 29.84 14.66 15.13
N GLY A 284 30.22 15.88 14.73
CA GLY A 284 31.49 16.16 14.06
C GLY A 284 32.40 16.98 14.96
N ALA A 285 33.64 16.55 15.16
CA ALA A 285 34.67 17.36 15.81
C ALA A 285 35.55 17.99 14.73
N ILE A 286 35.68 19.31 14.75
CA ILE A 286 36.58 20.04 13.87
C ILE A 286 37.79 20.45 14.69
N PRO A 287 38.95 19.78 14.52
CA PRO A 287 40.20 20.28 15.05
C PRO A 287 40.61 21.47 14.19
N LEU A 288 40.34 22.68 14.68
CA LEU A 288 40.74 23.87 13.96
C LEU A 288 42.23 24.10 14.16
N GLY A 289 42.93 24.39 13.07
CA GLY A 289 44.31 24.87 13.14
C GLY A 289 44.39 26.30 13.68
N ASN A 290 45.55 26.93 13.48
CA ASN A 290 45.84 28.29 13.92
C ASN A 290 45.19 29.36 13.00
N TYR A 291 43.86 29.34 12.87
CA TYR A 291 43.12 30.40 12.19
C TYR A 291 43.20 31.72 12.98
N LYS A 292 43.22 32.85 12.28
CA LYS A 292 43.29 34.18 12.91
C LYS A 292 41.95 34.54 13.58
N PRO A 293 41.94 35.24 14.73
CA PRO A 293 40.73 35.84 15.26
C PRO A 293 40.01 36.72 14.22
N GLY A 294 38.68 36.68 14.21
CA GLY A 294 37.83 37.30 13.20
C GLY A 294 37.51 36.40 11.99
N THR A 295 38.14 35.23 11.88
CA THR A 295 37.85 34.28 10.79
C THR A 295 36.46 33.66 10.97
N LYS A 296 35.61 33.77 9.95
CA LYS A 296 34.36 33.00 9.85
C LYS A 296 34.68 31.63 9.27
N VAL A 297 34.33 30.59 10.01
CA VAL A 297 34.45 29.20 9.57
C VAL A 297 33.08 28.71 9.16
N GLU A 298 32.91 28.40 7.87
CA GLU A 298 31.69 27.79 7.36
C GLU A 298 31.83 26.26 7.39
N VAL A 299 30.74 25.60 7.74
CA VAL A 299 30.66 24.14 7.82
C VAL A 299 29.55 23.69 6.90
N VAL A 300 29.89 22.80 5.97
CA VAL A 300 28.94 22.15 5.07
C VAL A 300 28.79 20.71 5.53
N VAL A 301 27.56 20.34 5.88
CA VAL A 301 27.21 19.00 6.30
C VAL A 301 26.39 18.34 5.22
N THR A 302 26.73 17.10 4.87
CA THR A 302 26.06 16.32 3.85
C THR A 302 25.59 15.00 4.42
N ALA A 303 24.28 14.72 4.33
CA ALA A 303 23.71 13.43 4.69
C ALA A 303 23.19 12.69 3.43
N MET A 304 23.28 11.37 3.44
CA MET A 304 22.82 10.51 2.35
C MET A 304 21.62 9.67 2.81
N VAL A 305 20.44 9.93 2.25
CA VAL A 305 19.19 9.24 2.61
C VAL A 305 18.52 8.73 1.33
N GLN A 306 18.34 7.41 1.19
CA GLN A 306 17.74 6.78 0.00
C GLN A 306 18.36 7.30 -1.32
N ASP A 307 19.69 7.26 -1.41
CA ASP A 307 20.48 7.75 -2.55
C ASP A 307 20.33 9.26 -2.88
N LYS A 308 19.64 10.02 -2.03
CA LYS A 308 19.55 11.48 -2.12
C LYS A 308 20.54 12.13 -1.18
N THR A 309 21.29 13.07 -1.72
CA THR A 309 22.20 13.93 -0.97
C THR A 309 21.45 15.17 -0.48
N VAL A 310 21.45 15.40 0.83
CA VAL A 310 20.90 16.64 1.41
C VAL A 310 21.96 17.35 2.22
N THR A 311 22.11 18.64 1.94
CA THR A 311 23.16 19.48 2.51
C THR A 311 22.58 20.51 3.47
N SER A 312 23.29 20.77 4.55
CA SER A 312 23.02 21.86 5.48
C SER A 312 24.29 22.70 5.64
N ARG A 313 24.13 24.00 5.89
CA ARG A 313 25.24 24.92 6.13
C ARG A 313 25.08 25.58 7.49
N THR A 314 26.18 25.71 8.20
CA THR A 314 26.26 26.49 9.43
C THR A 314 27.61 27.19 9.51
N SER A 315 27.80 28.06 10.49
CA SER A 315 29.07 28.75 10.66
C SER A 315 29.28 29.20 12.09
N PHE A 316 30.55 29.38 12.47
CA PHE A 316 30.94 29.98 13.74
C PHE A 316 32.18 30.86 13.52
N LEU A 317 32.54 31.64 14.54
CA LEU A 317 33.65 32.60 14.48
C LEU A 317 34.86 32.11 15.30
N ILE A 318 36.06 32.41 14.83
CA ILE A 318 37.26 32.39 15.68
C ILE A 318 37.34 33.73 16.40
N TRP A 319 37.41 33.72 17.72
CA TRP A 319 37.40 34.92 18.56
C TRP A 319 38.39 34.79 19.72
N TRP A 320 38.73 35.91 20.35
CA TRP A 320 39.61 35.95 21.53
C TRP A 320 38.87 35.55 22.81
#